data_AF-A0A3D5ACX6-F1
#
_entry.id   AF-A0A3D5ACX6-F1
#
_cell.length_a   1.000
_cell.length_b   1.000
_cell.length_c   1.000
_cell.angle_alpha   90.00
_cell.angle_beta   90.00
_cell.angle_gamma   90.00
#
_symmetry.space_group_name_H-M   'P 1'
#
loop_
_entity.id
_entity.type
_entity.pdbx_description
1 polymer ?
#
loop_
_entity_poly.entity_id
_entity_poly.type
_entity_poly.pdbx_seq_one_letter_code
_entity_poly.pdbx_strand_id
1 'polypeptide(L)'
;MHAFTNLEVNWNYNHGIAILLVSFLFYKFSPVKSTYSLFGDNKLKSALFPLLLFIGYSVYGFSNNNGINEHLWAFIFCLFTIVYDIMEEYTWRGYLIEGLGKINLIVKSVISGIFWGFWHLLIFNDFDQYGGFGVFLLFSIIFSFILTVSVSKTKAILVPATIHALLIRTNIVTLICFIIFVIMLLTWDRKLFKKRGKSRFTNNGNS
;
A
#
# COMPACT_ATOMS: atom_id res chain seq x y z
N MET A 1 -6.97 -7.30 26.22
CA MET A 1 -7.33 -6.57 24.98
C MET A 1 -6.57 -5.23 24.86
N HIS A 2 -5.28 -5.20 25.25
CA HIS A 2 -4.42 -4.00 25.23
C HIS A 2 -3.17 -4.17 24.34
N ALA A 3 -2.98 -5.34 23.72
CA ALA A 3 -1.76 -5.67 22.97
C ALA A 3 -1.67 -5.00 21.59
N PHE A 4 -2.79 -4.55 21.02
CA PHE A 4 -2.82 -4.01 19.65
C PHE A 4 -2.56 -2.49 19.57
N THR A 5 -2.48 -1.77 20.70
CA THR A 5 -2.47 -0.30 20.69
C THR A 5 -1.09 0.33 20.90
N ASN A 6 -0.09 -0.43 21.37
CA ASN A 6 1.24 0.09 21.71
C ASN A 6 2.37 -0.72 21.05
N LEU A 7 2.37 -0.78 19.72
CA LEU A 7 3.57 -1.15 18.98
C LEU A 7 4.62 -0.03 19.12
N GLU A 8 5.65 -0.26 19.92
CA GLU A 8 6.89 0.53 19.90
C GLU A 8 7.68 0.14 18.65
N VAL A 9 7.32 0.76 17.52
CA VAL A 9 8.09 0.57 16.28
C VAL A 9 9.39 1.35 16.43
N ASN A 10 10.48 0.64 16.73
CA ASN A 10 11.81 1.18 16.49
C ASN A 10 11.94 1.39 14.98
N TRP A 11 12.14 2.65 14.57
CA TRP A 11 12.32 3.07 13.17
C TRP A 11 13.59 2.46 12.56
N ASN A 12 13.59 1.15 12.32
CA ASN A 12 14.69 0.40 11.75
C ASN A 12 14.38 0.08 10.28
N TYR A 13 14.94 0.91 9.41
CA TYR A 13 14.74 0.83 7.97
C TYR A 13 15.61 -0.24 7.29
N ASN A 14 16.49 -0.94 8.03
CA ASN A 14 17.46 -1.86 7.45
C ASN A 14 16.79 -2.96 6.62
N HIS A 15 15.67 -3.49 7.10
CA HIS A 15 14.90 -4.52 6.40
C HIS A 15 14.28 -4.00 5.09
N GLY A 16 13.63 -2.84 5.14
CA GLY A 16 13.06 -2.18 3.97
C GLY A 16 14.12 -1.79 2.93
N ILE A 17 15.26 -1.24 3.37
CA ILE A 17 16.38 -0.91 2.49
C ILE A 17 16.97 -2.18 1.87
N ALA A 18 17.18 -3.23 2.67
CA ALA A 18 17.73 -4.49 2.18
C ALA A 18 16.83 -5.10 1.09
N ILE A 19 15.52 -5.20 1.34
CA ILE A 19 14.60 -5.80 0.38
C ILE A 19 14.46 -4.95 -0.90
N LEU A 20 14.54 -3.61 -0.79
CA LEU A 20 14.55 -2.71 -1.94
C LEU A 20 15.82 -2.88 -2.78
N LEU A 21 16.99 -2.94 -2.14
CA LEU A 21 18.26 -3.16 -2.84
C LEU A 21 18.27 -4.50 -3.56
N VAL A 22 17.76 -5.56 -2.92
CA VAL A 22 17.58 -6.87 -3.54
C VAL A 22 16.66 -6.78 -4.76
N SER A 23 15.55 -6.06 -4.69
CA SER A 23 14.67 -5.84 -5.83
C SER A 23 15.36 -5.07 -6.96
N PHE A 24 16.14 -4.02 -6.67
CA PHE A 24 16.91 -3.31 -7.70
C PHE A 24 17.95 -4.20 -8.37
N LEU A 25 18.67 -5.02 -7.60
CA LEU A 25 19.60 -6.00 -8.14
C LEU A 25 18.86 -6.98 -9.05
N PHE A 26 17.73 -7.50 -8.61
CA PHE A 26 16.96 -8.42 -9.43
C PHE A 26 16.40 -7.77 -10.69
N TYR A 27 15.84 -6.57 -10.65
CA TYR A 27 15.42 -5.86 -11.87
C TYR A 27 16.59 -5.58 -12.83
N LYS A 28 17.80 -5.37 -12.29
CA LYS A 28 19.00 -5.14 -13.11
C LYS A 28 19.50 -6.40 -13.80
N PHE A 29 19.43 -7.55 -13.13
CA PHE A 29 20.01 -8.81 -13.63
C PHE A 29 18.98 -9.82 -14.18
N SER A 30 17.69 -9.57 -13.97
CA SER A 30 16.58 -10.37 -14.48
C SER A 30 16.05 -9.81 -15.80
N PRO A 31 15.49 -10.65 -16.69
CA PRO A 31 14.75 -10.18 -17.87
C PRO A 31 13.45 -9.43 -17.52
N VAL A 32 13.00 -9.49 -16.26
CA VAL A 32 11.77 -8.82 -15.80
C VAL A 32 11.92 -7.30 -15.94
N LYS A 33 10.98 -6.67 -16.65
CA LYS A 33 10.90 -5.21 -16.80
C LYS A 33 9.79 -4.67 -15.94
N SER A 34 10.07 -3.58 -15.24
CA SER A 34 9.07 -2.90 -14.43
C SER A 34 8.06 -2.16 -15.31
N THR A 35 6.80 -2.54 -15.19
CA THR A 35 5.62 -1.89 -15.77
C THR A 35 4.89 -1.04 -14.74
N TYR A 36 5.16 -1.24 -13.45
CA TYR A 36 4.60 -0.44 -12.37
C TYR A 36 5.49 0.76 -12.07
N SER A 37 4.88 1.86 -11.65
CA SER A 37 5.60 3.06 -11.21
C SER A 37 5.12 3.47 -9.83
N LEU A 38 5.81 4.43 -9.21
CA LEU A 38 5.39 4.91 -7.88
C LEU A 38 3.93 5.41 -7.88
N PHE A 39 3.55 6.16 -8.91
CA PHE A 39 2.22 6.77 -9.01
C PHE A 39 1.25 6.07 -9.97
N GLY A 40 1.72 5.08 -10.73
CA GLY A 40 0.92 4.32 -11.69
C GLY A 40 0.28 5.17 -12.80
N ASP A 41 -0.87 4.70 -13.28
CA ASP A 41 -1.53 5.25 -14.47
C ASP A 41 -2.27 6.58 -14.19
N ASN A 42 -2.58 6.87 -12.92
CA ASN A 42 -3.27 8.08 -12.51
C ASN A 42 -2.67 8.70 -11.24
N LYS A 43 -1.70 9.61 -11.43
CA LYS A 43 -0.96 10.24 -10.34
C LYS A 43 -1.84 10.90 -9.28
N LEU A 44 -2.89 11.61 -9.73
CA LEU A 44 -3.80 12.31 -8.81
C LEU A 44 -4.60 11.31 -7.98
N LYS A 45 -5.22 10.30 -8.59
CA LYS A 45 -5.98 9.28 -7.84
C LYS A 45 -5.08 8.49 -6.89
N SER A 46 -3.86 8.16 -7.29
CA SER A 46 -2.89 7.47 -6.44
C SER A 46 -2.48 8.31 -5.24
N ALA A 47 -2.25 9.61 -5.43
CA ALA A 47 -1.85 10.54 -4.35
C ALA A 47 -2.96 10.79 -3.33
N LEU A 48 -4.24 10.58 -3.69
CA LEU A 48 -5.35 10.69 -2.75
C LEU A 48 -5.29 9.65 -1.63
N PHE A 49 -4.72 8.47 -1.86
CA PHE A 49 -4.58 7.44 -0.83
C PHE A 49 -3.76 7.95 0.36
N PRO A 50 -2.47 8.33 0.21
CA PRO A 50 -1.67 8.78 1.35
C PRO A 50 -2.20 10.10 1.91
N LEU A 51 -2.78 10.97 1.09
CA LEU A 51 -3.40 12.20 1.58
C LEU A 51 -4.52 11.92 2.59
N LEU A 52 -5.43 11.00 2.27
CA LEU A 52 -6.53 10.61 3.15
C LEU A 52 -6.02 9.94 4.42
N LEU A 53 -4.99 9.10 4.31
CA LEU A 53 -4.32 8.47 5.45
C LEU A 53 -3.74 9.53 6.39
N PHE A 54 -2.98 10.48 5.85
CA PHE A 54 -2.36 11.56 6.63
C PHE A 54 -3.39 12.44 7.30
N ILE A 55 -4.42 12.88 6.58
CA ILE A 55 -5.49 13.71 7.18
C ILE A 55 -6.20 12.93 8.29
N GLY A 56 -6.61 11.68 8.02
CA GLY A 56 -7.34 10.86 8.98
C GLY A 56 -6.57 10.66 10.28
N TYR A 57 -5.31 10.25 10.20
CA TYR A 57 -4.49 10.01 11.39
C TYR A 57 -3.99 11.28 12.05
N SER A 58 -3.72 12.35 11.30
CA SER A 58 -3.38 13.64 11.93
C SER A 58 -4.54 14.17 12.74
N VAL A 59 -5.78 14.08 12.26
CA VAL A 59 -6.96 14.48 13.06
C VAL A 59 -7.13 13.62 14.30
N TYR A 60 -6.84 12.31 14.21
CA TYR A 60 -6.96 11.38 15.34
C TYR A 60 -5.88 11.56 16.40
N GLY A 61 -4.63 11.81 15.99
CA GLY A 61 -3.50 11.98 16.89
C GLY A 61 -2.94 10.67 17.45
N PHE A 62 -1.63 10.63 17.69
CA PHE A 62 -0.93 9.53 18.34
C PHE A 62 -0.20 10.06 19.57
N SER A 63 -0.46 9.45 20.73
CA SER A 63 0.31 9.72 21.94
C SER A 63 1.78 9.33 21.73
N ASN A 64 2.68 10.09 22.36
CA ASN A 64 4.11 9.82 22.30
C ASN A 64 4.82 10.34 23.57
N ASN A 65 5.94 9.71 23.88
CA ASN A 65 6.78 10.07 25.03
C ASN A 65 7.83 11.16 24.68
N ASN A 66 7.82 11.68 23.45
CA ASN A 66 8.80 12.65 22.95
C ASN A 66 8.37 14.11 23.16
N GLY A 67 7.19 14.35 23.77
CA GLY A 67 6.65 15.69 23.97
C GLY A 67 6.19 16.39 22.69
N ILE A 68 6.06 15.65 21.57
CA ILE A 68 5.60 16.18 20.29
C ILE A 68 4.07 16.24 20.31
N ASN A 69 3.47 17.25 19.68
CA ASN A 69 2.01 17.31 19.51
C ASN A 69 1.49 16.03 18.86
N GLU A 70 0.42 15.44 19.41
CA GLU A 70 -0.09 14.13 18.99
C GLU A 70 -0.51 14.06 17.51
N HIS A 71 -1.06 15.14 16.97
CA HIS A 71 -1.48 15.23 15.58
C HIS A 71 -0.29 15.27 14.63
N LEU A 72 0.72 16.07 14.98
CA LEU A 72 1.98 16.14 14.25
C LEU A 72 2.74 14.80 14.33
N TRP A 73 2.74 14.17 15.51
CA TRP A 73 3.38 12.86 15.69
C TRP A 73 2.70 11.79 14.83
N ALA A 74 1.37 11.78 14.75
CA ALA A 74 0.65 10.87 13.87
C ALA A 74 1.00 11.08 12.39
N PHE A 75 1.10 12.34 11.94
CA PHE A 75 1.56 12.66 10.58
C PHE A 75 2.96 12.11 10.31
N ILE A 76 3.92 12.40 11.20
CA ILE A 76 5.30 11.97 11.09
C ILE A 76 5.36 10.44 11.06
N PHE A 77 4.64 9.77 11.96
CA PHE A 77 4.59 8.32 12.03
C PHE A 77 4.07 7.72 10.73
N CYS A 78 2.91 8.17 10.23
CA CYS A 78 2.37 7.69 8.97
C CYS A 78 3.31 7.95 7.78
N LEU A 79 3.98 9.10 7.74
CA LEU A 79 4.93 9.44 6.69
C LEU A 79 6.08 8.43 6.66
N PHE A 80 6.71 8.19 7.80
CA PHE A 80 7.80 7.25 7.94
C PHE A 80 7.37 5.82 7.59
N THR A 81 6.20 5.37 8.06
CA THR A 81 5.70 4.04 7.71
C THR A 81 5.43 3.89 6.22
N ILE A 82 4.82 4.89 5.55
CA ILE A 82 4.63 4.82 4.09
C ILE A 82 5.96 4.71 3.36
N VAL A 83 7.00 5.43 3.79
CA VAL A 83 8.33 5.31 3.17
C VAL A 83 8.85 3.87 3.32
N TYR A 84 8.69 3.27 4.49
CA TYR A 84 9.06 1.87 4.71
C TYR A 84 8.25 0.92 3.81
N ASP A 85 6.93 1.10 3.76
CA ASP A 85 6.03 0.25 2.99
C ASP A 85 6.26 0.41 1.49
N ILE A 86 6.62 1.59 0.98
CA ILE A 86 6.99 1.77 -0.44
C ILE A 86 8.16 0.84 -0.78
N MET A 87 9.15 0.70 0.11
CA MET A 87 10.30 -0.17 -0.12
C MET A 87 9.89 -1.64 -0.15
N GLU A 88 9.06 -2.07 0.79
CA GLU A 88 8.53 -3.44 0.83
C GLU A 88 7.66 -3.74 -0.40
N GLU A 89 6.70 -2.86 -0.71
CA GLU A 89 5.75 -3.05 -1.80
C GLU A 89 6.43 -2.98 -3.17
N TYR A 90 7.52 -2.24 -3.32
CA TYR A 90 8.31 -2.26 -4.55
C TYR A 90 8.83 -3.67 -4.84
N THR A 91 9.24 -4.42 -3.81
CA THR A 91 9.71 -5.80 -3.98
C THR A 91 8.55 -6.79 -4.10
N TRP A 92 7.61 -6.76 -3.15
CA TRP A 92 6.55 -7.75 -3.08
C TRP A 92 5.50 -7.57 -4.15
N ARG A 93 5.07 -6.34 -4.42
CA ARG A 93 3.98 -6.00 -5.34
C ARG A 93 4.48 -5.50 -6.68
N GLY A 94 5.70 -4.98 -6.75
CA GLY A 94 6.44 -4.75 -7.98
C GLY A 94 7.11 -6.04 -8.47
N TYR A 95 8.36 -6.25 -8.04
CA TYR A 95 9.24 -7.26 -8.66
C TYR A 95 8.65 -8.67 -8.65
N LEU A 96 8.17 -9.15 -7.49
CA LEU A 96 7.68 -10.53 -7.38
C LEU A 96 6.43 -10.77 -8.24
N ILE A 97 5.45 -9.87 -8.21
CA ILE A 97 4.22 -10.01 -9.01
C ILE A 97 4.50 -9.95 -10.51
N GLU A 98 5.44 -9.11 -10.94
CA GLU A 98 5.87 -9.02 -12.34
C GLU A 98 6.69 -10.25 -12.76
N GLY A 99 7.57 -10.74 -11.89
CA GLY A 99 8.36 -11.95 -12.10
C GLY A 99 7.52 -13.23 -12.23
N LEU A 100 6.35 -13.28 -11.59
CA LEU A 100 5.38 -14.37 -11.76
C LEU A 100 4.64 -14.32 -13.12
N GLY A 101 4.92 -13.34 -13.98
CA GLY A 101 4.50 -13.34 -15.38
C GLY A 101 2.98 -13.34 -15.58
N LYS A 102 2.44 -14.27 -16.36
CA LYS A 102 1.01 -14.32 -16.74
C LYS A 102 0.15 -15.25 -15.86
N ILE A 103 0.68 -15.68 -14.72
CA ILE A 103 -0.07 -16.52 -13.76
C ILE A 103 -1.32 -15.76 -13.25
N ASN A 104 -2.38 -16.49 -12.88
CA ASN A 104 -3.59 -15.93 -12.29
C ASN A 104 -3.27 -15.08 -11.04
N LEU A 105 -3.92 -13.92 -10.94
CA LEU A 105 -3.82 -12.97 -9.83
C LEU A 105 -3.97 -13.61 -8.44
N ILE A 106 -4.89 -14.56 -8.27
CA ILE A 106 -5.10 -15.25 -6.98
C ILE A 106 -3.84 -16.02 -6.60
N VAL A 107 -3.28 -16.80 -7.54
CA VAL A 107 -2.06 -17.59 -7.30
C VAL A 107 -0.88 -16.67 -7.01
N LYS A 108 -0.76 -15.55 -7.76
CA LYS A 108 0.26 -14.53 -7.46
C LYS A 108 0.14 -13.97 -6.05
N SER A 109 -1.09 -13.70 -5.62
CA SER A 109 -1.39 -13.17 -4.29
C SER A 109 -1.01 -14.16 -3.18
N VAL A 110 -1.32 -15.44 -3.37
CA VAL A 110 -0.97 -16.52 -2.43
C VAL A 110 0.55 -16.67 -2.34
N ILE A 111 1.24 -16.76 -3.49
CA ILE A 111 2.71 -16.85 -3.52
C ILE A 111 3.32 -15.63 -2.81
N SER A 112 2.90 -14.42 -3.18
CA SER A 112 3.38 -13.20 -2.53
C SER A 112 3.10 -13.17 -1.04
N GLY A 113 1.92 -13.63 -0.60
CA GLY A 113 1.55 -13.64 0.80
C GLY A 113 2.34 -14.65 1.64
N ILE A 114 2.69 -15.80 1.06
CA ILE A 114 3.58 -16.78 1.71
C ILE A 114 4.97 -16.16 1.89
N PHE A 115 5.60 -15.69 0.81
CA PHE A 115 6.94 -15.10 0.89
C PHE A 115 6.99 -13.91 1.86
N TRP A 116 5.97 -13.05 1.81
CA TRP A 116 5.84 -11.92 2.71
C TRP A 116 5.62 -12.35 4.17
N GLY A 117 4.81 -13.37 4.43
CA GLY A 117 4.63 -13.93 5.77
C GLY A 117 5.93 -14.50 6.35
N PHE A 118 6.70 -15.26 5.56
CA PHE A 118 8.00 -15.79 5.97
C PHE A 118 9.06 -14.71 6.14
N TRP A 119 9.03 -13.64 5.34
CA TRP A 119 9.91 -12.48 5.50
C TRP A 119 9.83 -11.87 6.90
N HIS A 120 8.64 -11.83 7.49
CA HIS A 120 8.46 -11.30 8.85
C HIS A 120 9.10 -12.15 9.95
N LEU A 121 9.46 -13.41 9.70
CA LEU A 121 10.27 -14.20 10.65
C LEU A 121 11.65 -13.56 10.89
N LEU A 122 12.12 -12.71 9.98
CA LEU A 122 13.38 -11.98 10.10
C LEU A 122 13.22 -10.62 10.78
N ILE A 123 11.97 -10.13 10.93
CA ILE A 123 11.66 -8.80 11.44
C ILE A 123 11.13 -8.88 12.87
N PHE A 124 10.20 -9.80 13.14
CA PHE A 124 9.53 -9.92 14.42
C PHE A 124 10.23 -10.96 15.30
N ASN A 125 10.36 -10.63 16.59
CA ASN A 125 10.92 -11.55 17.59
C ASN A 125 9.95 -12.69 17.93
N ASP A 126 8.65 -12.39 17.92
CA ASP A 126 7.56 -13.34 18.18
C ASP A 126 6.29 -12.93 17.42
N PHE A 127 5.27 -13.79 17.46
CA PHE A 127 3.98 -13.59 16.79
C PHE A 127 2.80 -13.69 17.75
N ASP A 128 3.04 -13.57 19.06
CA ASP A 128 2.01 -13.82 20.07
C ASP A 128 0.89 -12.78 19.98
N GLN A 129 1.25 -11.53 19.66
CA GLN A 129 0.30 -10.46 19.36
C GLN A 129 -0.66 -10.77 18.21
N TYR A 130 -0.30 -11.68 17.31
CA TYR A 130 -1.12 -12.12 16.17
C TYR A 130 -1.82 -13.47 16.42
N GLY A 131 -1.64 -14.09 17.59
CA GLY A 131 -2.14 -15.44 17.87
C GLY A 131 -1.25 -16.56 17.32
N GLY A 132 0.03 -16.26 17.08
CA GLY A 132 1.03 -17.19 16.56
C GLY A 132 1.27 -17.07 15.06
N PHE A 133 2.41 -17.63 14.60
CA PHE A 133 2.87 -17.50 13.21
C PHE A 133 1.87 -18.05 12.19
N GLY A 134 1.16 -19.15 12.48
CA GLY A 134 0.17 -19.72 11.56
C GLY A 134 -1.00 -18.77 11.26
N VAL A 135 -1.48 -18.06 12.28
CA VAL A 135 -2.55 -17.06 12.13
C VAL A 135 -2.02 -15.84 11.38
N PHE A 136 -0.82 -15.38 11.69
CA PHE A 136 -0.16 -14.30 10.97
C PHE A 136 0.09 -14.63 9.49
N LEU A 137 0.48 -15.86 9.17
CA LEU A 137 0.69 -16.32 7.80
C LEU A 137 -0.62 -16.32 7.01
N LEU A 138 -1.71 -16.82 7.61
CA LEU A 138 -3.04 -16.78 6.99
C LEU A 138 -3.48 -15.32 6.73
N PHE A 139 -3.28 -14.45 7.72
CA PHE A 139 -3.52 -13.02 7.59
C PHE A 139 -2.70 -12.42 6.44
N SER A 140 -1.41 -12.75 6.34
CA SER A 140 -0.51 -12.29 5.29
C SER A 140 -0.98 -12.70 3.90
N ILE A 141 -1.48 -13.94 3.74
CA ILE A 141 -2.03 -14.44 2.48
C ILE A 141 -3.30 -13.67 2.07
N ILE A 142 -4.24 -13.51 3.01
CA ILE A 142 -5.51 -12.80 2.76
C ILE A 142 -5.24 -11.33 2.42
N PHE A 143 -4.40 -10.67 3.21
CA PHE A 143 -4.10 -9.25 3.01
C PHE A 143 -3.30 -9.02 1.73
N SER A 144 -2.40 -9.95 1.38
CA SER A 144 -1.64 -9.89 0.14
C SER A 144 -2.52 -9.91 -1.10
N PHE A 145 -3.70 -10.55 -1.06
CA PHE A 145 -4.66 -10.46 -2.15
C PHE A 145 -5.14 -9.03 -2.40
N ILE A 146 -5.48 -8.28 -1.34
CA ILE A 146 -5.92 -6.89 -1.45
C ILE A 146 -4.81 -6.02 -2.06
N LEU A 147 -3.59 -6.17 -1.55
CA LEU A 147 -2.42 -5.41 -2.02
C LEU A 147 -2.09 -5.74 -3.48
N THR A 148 -2.12 -7.01 -3.86
CA THR A 148 -1.87 -7.48 -5.23
C THR A 148 -2.95 -6.99 -6.21
N VAL A 149 -4.22 -7.01 -5.82
CA VAL A 149 -5.31 -6.43 -6.61
C VAL A 149 -5.11 -4.92 -6.79
N SER A 150 -4.72 -4.22 -5.72
CA SER A 150 -4.55 -2.76 -5.75
C SER A 150 -3.44 -2.33 -6.72
N VAL A 151 -2.26 -2.97 -6.68
CA VAL A 151 -1.18 -2.65 -7.62
C VAL A 151 -1.53 -3.06 -9.04
N SER A 152 -2.20 -4.20 -9.22
CA SER A 152 -2.54 -4.71 -10.55
C SER A 152 -3.55 -3.81 -11.27
N LYS A 153 -4.47 -3.18 -10.53
CA LYS A 153 -5.43 -2.21 -11.05
C LYS A 153 -4.84 -0.83 -11.28
N THR A 154 -4.02 -0.35 -10.35
CA THR A 154 -3.57 1.05 -10.36
C THR A 154 -2.23 1.26 -11.07
N LYS A 155 -1.44 0.19 -11.20
CA LYS A 155 -0.03 0.20 -11.61
C LYS A 155 0.85 1.09 -10.71
N ALA A 156 0.32 1.46 -9.54
CA ALA A 156 0.95 2.39 -8.59
C ALA A 156 1.43 1.61 -7.37
N ILE A 157 2.72 1.70 -7.05
CA ILE A 157 3.29 1.11 -5.82
C ILE A 157 2.85 1.91 -4.57
N LEU A 158 2.58 3.21 -4.72
CA LEU A 158 2.11 4.05 -3.62
C LEU A 158 0.77 3.59 -3.02
N VAL A 159 -0.10 2.99 -3.86
CA VAL A 159 -1.43 2.53 -3.45
C VAL A 159 -1.37 1.34 -2.48
N PRO A 160 -0.76 0.18 -2.82
CA PRO A 160 -0.59 -0.91 -1.87
C PRO A 160 0.24 -0.45 -0.66
N ALA A 161 1.24 0.41 -0.82
CA ALA A 161 2.04 0.88 0.32
C ALA A 161 1.19 1.68 1.32
N THR A 162 0.27 2.50 0.83
CA THR A 162 -0.65 3.22 1.71
C THR A 162 -1.67 2.28 2.38
N ILE A 163 -2.14 1.24 1.67
CA ILE A 163 -3.05 0.25 2.26
C ILE A 163 -2.31 -0.59 3.31
N HIS A 164 -1.04 -0.92 3.08
CA HIS A 164 -0.18 -1.58 4.05
C HIS A 164 -0.02 -0.71 5.30
N ALA A 165 0.24 0.59 5.16
CA ALA A 165 0.34 1.52 6.29
C ALA A 165 -0.92 1.59 7.16
N LEU A 166 -2.09 1.17 6.68
CA LEU A 166 -3.27 1.05 7.54
C LEU A 166 -3.09 0.02 8.67
N LEU A 167 -2.24 -0.99 8.47
CA LEU A 167 -2.00 -2.05 9.46
C LEU A 167 -1.22 -1.57 10.69
N ILE A 168 -0.70 -0.33 10.68
CA ILE A 168 -0.04 0.31 11.82
C ILE A 168 -0.89 0.23 13.09
N ARG A 169 -2.18 0.54 12.98
CA ARG A 169 -3.13 0.58 14.10
C ARG A 169 -4.46 0.02 13.64
N THR A 170 -5.17 -0.68 14.51
CA THR A 170 -6.53 -1.15 14.27
C THR A 170 -7.52 -0.28 15.06
N ASN A 171 -7.97 0.81 14.43
CA ASN A 171 -8.94 1.74 15.03
C ASN A 171 -10.02 2.19 14.03
N ILE A 172 -10.89 3.11 14.46
CA ILE A 172 -12.00 3.61 13.62
C ILE A 172 -11.50 4.36 12.38
N VAL A 173 -10.39 5.08 12.47
CA VAL A 173 -9.78 5.78 11.32
C VAL A 173 -9.28 4.77 10.30
N THR A 174 -8.63 3.70 10.75
CA THR A 174 -8.22 2.58 9.90
C THR A 174 -9.40 2.04 9.12
N LEU A 175 -10.52 1.78 9.79
CA LEU A 175 -11.72 1.24 9.17
C LEU A 175 -12.32 2.21 8.13
N ILE A 176 -12.41 3.50 8.47
CA ILE A 176 -12.92 4.54 7.56
C ILE A 176 -12.03 4.65 6.32
N CYS A 177 -10.72 4.80 6.51
CA CYS A 177 -9.76 4.87 5.40
C CYS A 177 -9.81 3.61 4.53
N PHE A 178 -9.89 2.43 5.15
CA PHE A 178 -10.00 1.16 4.42
C PHE A 178 -11.25 1.11 3.53
N ILE A 179 -12.42 1.49 4.06
CA ILE A 179 -13.67 1.55 3.28
C ILE A 179 -13.53 2.52 2.10
N ILE A 180 -12.99 3.72 2.33
CA ILE A 180 -12.77 4.71 1.28
C ILE A 180 -11.82 4.16 0.20
N PHE A 181 -10.73 3.52 0.60
CA PHE A 181 -9.75 2.93 -0.32
C PHE A 181 -10.36 1.81 -1.15
N VAL A 182 -11.19 0.94 -0.55
CA VAL A 182 -11.93 -0.09 -1.30
C VAL A 182 -12.86 0.56 -2.32
N ILE A 183 -13.61 1.60 -1.96
CA ILE A 183 -14.49 2.33 -2.89
C ILE A 183 -13.67 2.95 -4.04
N MET A 184 -12.53 3.56 -3.74
CA MET A 184 -11.63 4.13 -4.75
C MET A 184 -11.09 3.06 -5.71
N LEU A 185 -10.73 1.87 -5.21
CA LEU A 185 -10.27 0.75 -6.04
C LEU A 185 -11.40 0.14 -6.89
N LEU A 186 -12.61 0.04 -6.35
CA LEU A 186 -13.79 -0.44 -7.10
C LEU A 186 -14.20 0.54 -8.20
N THR A 187 -13.99 1.84 -7.97
CA THR A 187 -14.31 2.91 -8.93
C THR A 187 -13.11 3.38 -9.76
N TRP A 188 -11.98 2.68 -9.70
CA TRP A 188 -10.72 3.11 -10.32
C TRP A 188 -10.85 3.41 -11.81
N ASP A 189 -11.53 2.53 -12.56
CA ASP A 189 -11.72 2.65 -14.01
C ASP A 189 -12.80 3.67 -14.40
N ARG A 190 -13.59 4.14 -13.44
CA ARG A 190 -14.60 5.17 -13.69
C ARG A 190 -13.89 6.51 -13.89
N LYS A 191 -14.17 7.18 -15.02
CA LYS A 191 -13.73 8.56 -15.27
C LYS A 191 -14.47 9.49 -14.30
N LEU A 192 -13.78 9.94 -13.25
CA LEU A 192 -14.32 10.89 -12.25
C LEU A 192 -14.68 12.24 -12.89
N PHE A 193 -14.01 12.60 -13.99
CA PHE A 193 -14.31 13.81 -14.75
C PHE A 193 -14.68 13.44 -16.19
N LYS A 194 -15.99 13.44 -16.48
CA LYS A 194 -16.46 13.49 -17.86
C LYS A 194 -16.02 14.84 -18.40
N LYS A 195 -15.02 14.88 -19.29
CA LYS A 195 -14.70 16.07 -20.09
C LYS A 195 -16.02 16.52 -20.72
N ARG A 196 -16.62 17.62 -20.24
CA ARG A 196 -17.81 18.21 -20.86
C ARG A 196 -17.42 18.46 -22.32
N GLY A 197 -18.03 17.70 -23.23
CA GLY A 197 -17.77 17.81 -24.65
C GLY A 197 -18.04 19.24 -25.08
N LYS A 198 -17.04 19.86 -25.71
CA LYS A 198 -17.22 21.11 -26.44
C LYS A 198 -18.22 20.78 -27.55
N SER A 199 -19.48 21.21 -27.39
CA SER A 199 -20.48 21.15 -28.46
C SER A 199 -19.91 21.96 -29.63
N ARG A 200 -19.45 21.26 -30.67
CA ARG A 200 -19.06 21.87 -31.93
C ARG A 200 -20.36 22.13 -32.66
N PHE A 201 -20.88 23.36 -32.53
CA PHE A 201 -21.91 23.86 -33.43
C PHE A 201 -21.33 23.83 -34.85
N THR A 202 -21.66 22.78 -35.61
CA THR A 202 -21.58 22.82 -37.07
C THR A 202 -22.82 23.55 -37.53
N ASN A 203 -22.65 24.82 -37.86
CA ASN A 203 -23.69 25.61 -38.48
C ASN A 203 -23.85 25.12 -39.93
N ASN A 204 -25.01 24.53 -40.23
CA ASN A 204 -25.45 24.29 -41.60
C ASN A 204 -25.72 25.65 -42.26
N GLY A 205 -24.97 25.96 -43.31
CA GLY A 205 -25.29 27.04 -44.25
C GLY A 205 -25.29 26.48 -45.66
N ASN A 206 -26.47 26.04 -46.12
CA ASN A 206 -26.75 25.89 -47.55
C ASN A 206 -26.92 27.27 -48.17
N SER A 207 -26.11 27.61 -49.17
CA SER A 207 -26.50 28.19 -50.47
C SER A 207 -25.25 28.47 -51.30
#